data_AF-A0A9P4T9G6-F1
#
_entry.id   AF-A0A9P4T9G6-F1
#
_cell.length_a   1.000
_cell.length_b   1.000
_cell.length_c   1.000
_cell.angle_alpha   90.00
_cell.angle_beta   90.00
_cell.angle_gamma   90.00
#
_symmetry.space_group_name_H-M   'P 1'
#
loop_
_entity.id
_entity.type
_entity.pdbx_description
1 polymer ?
#
loop_
_entity_poly.entity_id
_entity_poly.type
_entity_poly.pdbx_seq_one_letter_code
_entity_poly.pdbx_strand_id
1 'polypeptide(L)'
;MSTGSEPGMESDPKGPKLHASLLLPRDFSLFIKWQRKHCPGSELGEIHDALEYYRFIHHRDALLNGEKILPITWKSHVGSECGHAKHPSDRVINELCPVCEVKACLCFLEAIALVWRKEGGPRLKPTYQRTSTPVSYDLRNGWHAARLQMLKLLEMFEIMVMYEQLWEAQNLSEAATARETNCASKALKLAQEECPYPARLSPAHMWAKKQSSARAKKTVTISPDVEIKTNDTVSKAETKFSRDRSVFSSYRKMEIYEPGEHACPEDSEFINTSQLDGTFADLRNLKIYVTDDEDAFDDLQIDPKSLCDSVGRCEGIVGLHGLRDEIVKWVGEFKDEGPEQAADFEWMVKEADRVIVLIDGVMGGVVEAFFFDGSGGLESDDGDSEDETETGADMGDWTSLRKVL
;
A
#
# COMPACT_ATOMS: atom_id res chain seq x y z
N MET A 1 21.05 46.05 15.90
CA MET A 1 20.24 45.59 14.76
C MET A 1 20.62 44.15 14.51
N SER A 2 19.82 43.21 15.03
CA SER A 2 20.09 41.78 14.94
C SER A 2 19.36 41.25 13.71
N THR A 3 20.10 40.79 12.71
CA THR A 3 19.56 40.08 11.55
C THR A 3 19.09 38.71 12.03
N GLY A 4 17.78 38.55 12.26
CA GLY A 4 17.19 37.25 12.58
C GLY A 4 17.36 36.32 11.38
N SER A 5 18.20 35.31 11.53
CA SER A 5 18.31 34.21 10.58
C SER A 5 16.96 33.48 10.55
N GLU A 6 16.31 33.45 9.39
CA GLU A 6 15.08 32.68 9.20
C GLU A 6 15.39 31.19 9.45
N PRO A 7 14.52 30.48 10.21
CA PRO A 7 14.69 29.07 10.44
C PRO A 7 14.64 28.34 9.10
N GLY A 8 15.74 27.66 8.77
CA GLY A 8 15.85 26.88 7.54
C GLY A 8 14.68 25.91 7.46
N MET A 9 13.87 26.04 6.40
CA MET A 9 12.90 25.02 5.98
C MET A 9 13.66 23.70 5.87
N GLU A 10 13.45 22.81 6.83
CA GLU A 10 13.95 21.44 6.77
C GLU A 10 13.45 20.83 5.47
N SER A 11 14.39 20.31 4.67
CA SER A 11 14.13 19.69 3.38
C SER A 11 13.04 18.63 3.53
N ASP A 12 11.95 18.79 2.78
CA ASP A 12 10.86 17.82 2.72
C ASP A 12 11.43 16.39 2.56
N PRO A 13 10.83 15.40 3.23
CA PRO A 13 11.27 14.02 3.15
C PRO A 13 11.37 13.60 1.69
N LYS A 14 12.54 13.07 1.29
CA LYS A 14 12.79 12.56 -0.07
C LYS A 14 11.73 11.52 -0.39
N GLY A 15 10.68 11.93 -1.10
CA GLY A 15 9.67 11.03 -1.62
C GLY A 15 10.32 10.00 -2.56
N PRO A 16 9.65 8.85 -2.78
CA PRO A 16 10.15 7.87 -3.73
C PRO A 16 10.28 8.52 -5.11
N LYS A 17 11.48 8.43 -5.69
CA LYS A 17 11.83 8.97 -7.01
C LYS A 17 11.77 7.87 -8.05
N LEU A 18 11.25 8.18 -9.24
CA LEU A 18 11.19 7.23 -10.35
C LEU A 18 12.26 7.57 -11.39
N HIS A 19 13.19 6.66 -11.64
CA HIS A 19 14.24 6.89 -12.62
C HIS A 19 13.67 6.93 -14.05
N ALA A 20 13.92 8.01 -14.78
CA ALA A 20 13.33 8.28 -16.10
C ALA A 20 13.72 7.25 -17.16
N SER A 21 14.86 6.57 -17.02
CA SER A 21 15.26 5.50 -17.95
C SER A 21 14.28 4.33 -17.96
N LEU A 22 13.51 4.14 -16.89
CA LEU A 22 12.46 3.11 -16.81
C LEU A 22 11.29 3.45 -17.72
N LEU A 23 10.86 4.73 -17.74
CA LEU A 23 9.73 5.19 -18.54
C LEU A 23 10.10 5.56 -19.98
N LEU A 24 11.31 6.07 -20.17
CA LEU A 24 11.76 6.74 -21.38
C LEU A 24 13.11 6.18 -21.86
N PRO A 25 13.29 4.87 -22.04
CA PRO A 25 14.60 4.31 -22.35
C PRO A 25 15.22 4.88 -23.64
N ARG A 26 14.39 5.18 -24.65
CA ARG A 26 14.84 5.77 -25.93
C ARG A 26 15.08 7.27 -25.84
N ASP A 27 14.30 7.96 -25.01
CA ASP A 27 14.30 9.42 -24.90
C ASP A 27 15.09 9.91 -23.67
N PHE A 28 15.73 9.02 -22.91
CA PHE A 28 16.39 9.36 -21.64
C PHE A 28 17.43 10.46 -21.82
N SER A 29 18.26 10.38 -22.86
CA SER A 29 19.26 11.42 -23.14
C SER A 29 18.64 12.78 -23.49
N LEU A 30 17.46 12.78 -24.11
CA LEU A 30 16.68 13.98 -24.39
C LEU A 30 16.06 14.53 -23.10
N PHE A 31 15.55 13.66 -22.24
CA PHE A 31 15.03 14.01 -20.92
C PHE A 31 16.09 14.71 -20.06
N ILE A 32 17.30 14.15 -19.95
CA ILE A 32 18.40 14.78 -19.20
C ILE A 32 18.73 16.18 -19.74
N LYS A 33 18.78 16.35 -21.07
CA LYS A 33 19.04 17.66 -21.70
C LYS A 33 17.92 18.66 -21.39
N TRP A 34 16.68 18.21 -21.45
CA TRP A 34 15.51 19.02 -21.11
C TRP A 34 15.53 19.42 -19.62
N GLN A 35 15.75 18.47 -18.71
CA GLN A 35 15.78 18.70 -17.26
C GLN A 35 16.87 19.68 -16.86
N ARG A 36 18.09 19.59 -17.44
CA ARG A 36 19.17 20.58 -17.21
C ARG A 36 18.76 22.01 -17.57
N LYS A 37 17.92 22.17 -18.58
CA LYS A 37 17.49 23.48 -19.07
C LYS A 37 16.29 24.03 -18.30
N HIS A 38 15.36 23.16 -17.90
CA HIS A 38 14.06 23.56 -17.37
C HIS A 38 13.91 23.37 -15.86
N CYS A 39 14.73 22.50 -15.25
CA CYS A 39 14.66 22.16 -13.83
C CYS A 39 16.06 22.26 -13.18
N PRO A 40 16.69 23.46 -13.15
CA PRO A 40 18.01 23.61 -12.56
C PRO A 40 17.96 23.29 -11.06
N GLY A 41 18.77 22.32 -10.62
CA GLY A 41 18.85 21.88 -9.22
C GLY A 41 18.13 20.55 -8.94
N SER A 42 17.30 20.06 -9.86
CA SER A 42 16.72 18.72 -9.76
C SER A 42 17.77 17.62 -9.95
N GLU A 43 17.58 16.47 -9.29
CA GLU A 43 18.42 15.30 -9.48
C GLU A 43 18.24 14.76 -10.91
N LEU A 44 19.31 14.80 -11.71
CA LEU A 44 19.24 14.50 -13.13
C LEU A 44 18.89 13.02 -13.36
N GLY A 45 17.87 12.79 -14.19
CA GLY A 45 17.44 11.45 -14.57
C GLY A 45 16.32 10.90 -13.71
N GLU A 46 15.88 11.63 -12.69
CA GLU A 46 14.70 11.28 -11.90
C GLU A 46 13.49 12.11 -12.34
N ILE A 47 12.32 11.47 -12.30
CA ILE A 47 11.02 12.10 -12.47
C ILE A 47 10.46 12.33 -11.07
N HIS A 48 10.27 13.59 -10.72
CA HIS A 48 9.83 14.01 -9.38
C HIS A 48 8.32 13.95 -9.24
N ASP A 49 7.60 14.28 -10.31
CA ASP A 49 6.15 14.35 -10.29
C ASP A 49 5.52 14.18 -11.70
N ALA A 50 4.19 14.07 -11.74
CA ALA A 50 3.43 13.93 -12.97
C ALA A 50 3.55 15.13 -13.92
N LEU A 51 3.80 16.33 -13.39
CA LEU A 51 3.86 17.56 -14.17
C LEU A 51 5.19 17.65 -14.94
N GLU A 52 6.31 17.29 -14.30
CA GLU A 52 7.62 17.15 -14.93
C GLU A 52 7.56 16.15 -16.09
N TYR A 53 6.97 14.97 -15.86
CA TYR A 53 6.78 13.97 -16.90
C TYR A 53 5.96 14.52 -18.07
N TYR A 54 4.80 15.12 -17.78
CA TYR A 54 3.89 15.64 -18.79
C TYR A 54 4.53 16.76 -19.64
N ARG A 55 5.25 17.69 -19.01
CA ARG A 55 5.98 18.77 -19.69
C ARG A 55 7.03 18.22 -20.64
N PHE A 56 7.76 17.20 -20.20
CA PHE A 56 8.74 16.55 -21.07
C PHE A 56 8.09 15.89 -22.29
N ILE A 57 6.98 15.17 -22.10
CA ILE A 57 6.25 14.53 -23.22
C ILE A 57 5.79 15.58 -24.23
N HIS A 58 5.18 16.68 -23.76
CA HIS A 58 4.79 17.80 -24.64
C HIS A 58 5.97 18.41 -25.37
N HIS A 59 7.09 18.63 -24.68
CA HIS A 59 8.30 19.15 -25.30
C HIS A 59 8.83 18.22 -26.39
N ARG A 60 8.89 16.92 -26.11
CA ARG A 60 9.33 15.90 -27.06
C ARG A 60 8.41 15.87 -28.28
N ASP A 61 7.11 15.85 -28.07
CA ASP A 61 6.15 15.73 -29.16
C ASP A 61 6.18 16.99 -30.06
N ALA A 62 6.33 18.19 -29.47
CA ALA A 62 6.55 19.41 -30.24
C ALA A 62 7.83 19.38 -31.09
N LEU A 63 8.93 18.83 -30.55
CA LEU A 63 10.17 18.63 -31.31
C LEU A 63 9.98 17.66 -32.48
N LEU A 64 9.26 16.55 -32.26
CA LEU A 64 8.99 15.54 -33.30
C LEU A 64 8.10 16.10 -34.41
N ASN A 65 7.14 16.94 -34.07
CA ASN A 65 6.22 17.57 -35.03
C ASN A 65 6.81 18.80 -35.73
N GLY A 66 8.01 19.25 -35.34
CA GLY A 66 8.61 20.49 -35.84
C GLY A 66 7.84 21.74 -35.44
N GLU A 67 7.01 21.64 -34.39
CA GLU A 67 6.21 22.75 -33.90
C GLU A 67 7.10 23.73 -33.14
N LYS A 68 7.02 25.01 -33.50
CA LYS A 68 7.62 26.07 -32.68
C LYS A 68 6.73 26.24 -31.45
N ILE A 69 7.26 25.90 -30.28
CA ILE A 69 6.63 26.22 -29.00
C ILE A 69 6.55 27.75 -28.91
N LEU A 70 5.37 28.30 -29.21
CA LEU A 70 5.14 29.74 -29.15
C LEU A 70 4.99 30.16 -27.69
N PRO A 71 5.65 31.24 -27.25
CA PRO A 71 5.42 31.78 -25.92
C PRO A 71 3.96 32.23 -25.82
N ILE A 72 3.20 31.62 -24.91
CA ILE A 72 1.80 31.95 -24.69
C ILE A 72 1.73 33.37 -24.11
N THR A 73 1.03 34.26 -24.81
CA THR A 73 0.76 35.62 -24.31
C THR A 73 -0.23 35.53 -23.15
N TRP A 74 0.23 35.93 -21.96
CA TRP A 74 -0.50 35.81 -20.71
C TRP A 74 -1.79 36.63 -20.73
N LYS A 75 -2.91 35.99 -20.39
CA LYS A 75 -4.17 36.62 -19.98
C LYS A 75 -4.51 36.12 -18.58
N SER A 76 -5.11 36.97 -17.74
CA SER A 76 -5.28 36.73 -16.28
C SER A 76 -6.09 35.48 -15.89
N HIS A 77 -6.67 34.75 -16.84
CA HIS A 77 -7.47 33.53 -16.61
C HIS A 77 -7.14 32.44 -17.63
N VAL A 78 -5.90 32.36 -18.10
CA VAL A 78 -5.43 31.33 -19.01
C VAL A 78 -4.25 30.61 -18.38
N GLY A 79 -4.25 29.27 -18.39
CA GLY A 79 -3.10 28.49 -17.94
C GLY A 79 -1.88 28.83 -18.79
N SER A 80 -0.78 29.21 -18.15
CA SER A 80 0.39 29.75 -18.84
C SER A 80 1.09 28.75 -19.76
N GLU A 81 1.03 27.46 -19.43
CA GLU A 81 1.61 26.39 -20.25
C GLU A 81 0.62 25.76 -21.21
N CYS A 82 -0.66 25.63 -20.82
CA CYS A 82 -1.65 24.93 -21.65
C CYS A 82 -2.50 25.84 -22.54
N GLY A 83 -2.52 27.15 -22.31
CA GLY A 83 -3.31 28.10 -23.10
C GLY A 83 -4.83 28.00 -22.91
N HIS A 84 -5.31 27.12 -22.03
CA HIS A 84 -6.74 26.94 -21.77
C HIS A 84 -7.28 27.98 -20.79
N ALA A 85 -8.51 28.45 -21.05
CA ALA A 85 -9.25 29.29 -20.13
C ALA A 85 -9.56 28.55 -18.82
N LYS A 86 -9.31 29.21 -17.70
CA LYS A 86 -9.63 28.77 -16.33
C LYS A 86 -10.93 29.40 -15.86
N HIS A 87 -11.51 28.81 -14.82
CA HIS A 87 -12.68 29.38 -14.17
C HIS A 87 -12.31 30.73 -13.49
N PRO A 88 -13.15 31.78 -13.54
CA PRO A 88 -12.82 33.08 -12.93
C PRO A 88 -12.62 33.06 -11.40
N SER A 89 -13.16 32.05 -10.71
CA SER A 89 -12.92 31.84 -9.27
C SER A 89 -11.52 31.31 -8.96
N ASP A 90 -10.83 30.74 -9.96
CA ASP A 90 -9.47 30.22 -9.81
C ASP A 90 -8.49 31.39 -9.74
N ARG A 91 -8.06 31.71 -8.51
CA ARG A 91 -7.04 32.72 -8.24
C ARG A 91 -5.63 32.14 -8.20
N VAL A 92 -5.51 30.82 -8.25
CA VAL A 92 -4.22 30.16 -8.16
C VAL A 92 -3.56 30.24 -9.53
N ILE A 93 -2.40 30.91 -9.57
CA ILE A 93 -1.59 31.01 -10.78
C ILE A 93 -0.84 29.69 -10.95
N ASN A 94 -1.58 28.63 -11.28
CA ASN A 94 -1.00 27.38 -11.73
C ASN A 94 -0.64 27.47 -13.22
N GLU A 95 0.39 26.73 -13.58
CA GLU A 95 0.91 26.70 -14.95
C GLU A 95 -0.05 25.98 -15.92
N LEU A 96 -0.75 24.97 -15.41
CA LEU A 96 -1.81 24.27 -16.11
C LEU A 96 -3.20 24.70 -15.60
N CYS A 97 -4.23 24.40 -16.39
CA CYS A 97 -5.61 24.42 -15.91
C CYS A 97 -5.94 23.11 -15.19
N PRO A 98 -6.94 23.08 -14.27
CA PRO A 98 -7.31 21.89 -13.52
C PRO A 98 -7.48 20.62 -14.38
N VAL A 99 -8.13 20.74 -15.54
CA VAL A 99 -8.32 19.63 -16.48
C VAL A 99 -6.99 19.08 -17.00
N CYS A 100 -6.04 19.96 -17.34
CA CYS A 100 -4.71 19.55 -17.81
C CYS A 100 -3.85 18.95 -16.69
N GLU A 101 -4.01 19.39 -15.44
CA GLU A 101 -3.31 18.79 -14.29
C GLU A 101 -3.77 17.34 -14.07
N VAL A 102 -5.09 17.08 -14.15
CA VAL A 102 -5.61 15.69 -14.10
C VAL A 102 -5.07 14.86 -15.27
N LYS A 103 -5.06 15.40 -16.49
CA LYS A 103 -4.49 14.71 -17.66
C LYS A 103 -3.01 14.39 -17.46
N ALA A 104 -2.23 15.29 -16.87
CA ALA A 104 -0.83 15.04 -16.55
C ALA A 104 -0.68 13.85 -15.59
N CYS A 105 -1.47 13.81 -14.51
CA CYS A 105 -1.48 12.68 -13.58
C CYS A 105 -1.90 11.36 -14.25
N LEU A 106 -2.96 11.38 -15.06
CA LEU A 106 -3.44 10.19 -15.79
C LEU A 106 -2.40 9.67 -16.78
N CYS A 107 -1.81 10.54 -17.61
CA CYS A 107 -0.75 10.17 -18.55
C CYS A 107 0.47 9.56 -17.82
N PHE A 108 0.86 10.13 -16.67
CA PHE A 108 1.98 9.61 -15.90
C PHE A 108 1.68 8.23 -15.30
N LEU A 109 0.48 8.06 -14.69
CA LEU A 109 0.03 6.77 -14.17
C LEU A 109 -0.05 5.69 -15.25
N GLU A 110 -0.56 6.05 -16.43
CA GLU A 110 -0.64 5.14 -17.57
C GLU A 110 0.76 4.73 -18.05
N ALA A 111 1.70 5.68 -18.14
CA ALA A 111 3.08 5.39 -18.53
C ALA A 111 3.76 4.41 -17.55
N ILE A 112 3.61 4.63 -16.24
CA ILE A 112 4.15 3.73 -15.22
C ILE A 112 3.51 2.36 -15.35
N ALA A 113 2.18 2.29 -15.46
CA ALA A 113 1.47 1.01 -15.57
C ALA A 113 1.81 0.24 -16.85
N LEU A 114 2.04 0.94 -17.97
CA LEU A 114 2.49 0.33 -19.21
C LEU A 114 3.85 -0.35 -19.05
N VAL A 115 4.82 0.35 -18.45
CA VAL A 115 6.17 -0.20 -18.19
C VAL A 115 6.09 -1.32 -17.16
N TRP A 116 5.35 -1.11 -16.08
CA TRP A 116 5.16 -2.13 -15.05
C TRP A 116 4.57 -3.41 -15.63
N ARG A 117 3.56 -3.34 -16.53
CA ARG A 117 3.04 -4.52 -17.25
C ARG A 117 4.09 -5.21 -18.12
N LYS A 118 4.99 -4.47 -18.77
CA LYS A 118 6.09 -5.06 -19.57
C LYS A 118 7.11 -5.79 -18.70
N GLU A 119 7.32 -5.33 -17.47
CA GLU A 119 8.16 -5.97 -16.45
C GLU A 119 7.45 -7.15 -15.74
N GLY A 120 6.28 -7.58 -16.22
CA GLY A 120 5.48 -8.68 -15.67
C GLY A 120 4.28 -8.25 -14.83
N GLY A 121 4.06 -6.95 -14.69
CA GLY A 121 2.91 -6.36 -13.99
C GLY A 121 3.01 -6.44 -12.46
N PRO A 122 1.98 -5.94 -11.76
CA PRO A 122 1.77 -6.29 -10.36
C PRO A 122 1.56 -7.80 -10.28
N ARG A 123 2.57 -8.54 -9.84
CA ARG A 123 2.48 -9.98 -9.67
C ARG A 123 1.46 -10.26 -8.57
N LEU A 124 0.36 -10.90 -8.94
CA LEU A 124 -0.64 -11.40 -7.99
C LEU A 124 -0.15 -12.63 -7.23
N LYS A 125 0.86 -13.34 -7.77
CA LYS A 125 1.51 -14.49 -7.13
C LYS A 125 3.03 -14.25 -7.07
N PRO A 126 3.68 -14.26 -5.90
CA PRO A 126 5.13 -14.30 -5.80
C PRO A 126 5.59 -15.73 -6.13
N THR A 127 5.71 -16.08 -7.41
CA THR A 127 6.36 -17.35 -7.77
C THR A 127 7.82 -17.32 -7.33
N TYR A 128 8.23 -18.41 -6.68
CA TYR A 128 9.38 -18.63 -5.80
C TYR A 128 10.77 -18.23 -6.35
N GLN A 129 10.91 -17.93 -7.64
CA GLN A 129 12.15 -17.38 -8.19
C GLN A 129 12.18 -15.86 -8.08
N ARG A 130 12.62 -15.42 -6.90
CA ARG A 130 12.83 -14.04 -6.47
C ARG A 130 14.02 -13.43 -7.22
N THR A 131 13.81 -13.03 -8.47
CA THR A 131 14.48 -11.83 -8.99
C THR A 131 13.46 -10.71 -8.96
N SER A 132 13.11 -10.24 -7.76
CA SER A 132 12.54 -8.90 -7.60
C SER A 132 13.62 -7.94 -8.13
N THR A 133 13.61 -7.68 -9.43
CA THR A 133 14.53 -6.72 -10.02
C THR A 133 14.28 -5.39 -9.32
N PRO A 134 15.32 -4.63 -8.94
CA PRO A 134 15.16 -3.31 -8.33
C PRO A 134 14.16 -2.41 -9.09
N VAL A 135 14.09 -2.61 -10.41
CA VAL A 135 13.12 -1.99 -11.33
C VAL A 135 11.66 -2.18 -10.89
N SER A 136 11.25 -3.39 -10.48
CA SER A 136 9.86 -3.64 -10.06
C SER A 136 9.51 -2.88 -8.78
N TYR A 137 10.46 -2.69 -7.87
CA TYR A 137 10.26 -1.95 -6.64
C TYR A 137 10.13 -0.45 -6.93
N ASP A 138 10.99 0.08 -7.78
CA ASP A 138 10.97 1.49 -8.19
C ASP A 138 9.67 1.84 -8.94
N LEU A 139 9.20 0.98 -9.85
CA LEU A 139 7.94 1.17 -10.57
C LEU A 139 6.74 1.14 -9.63
N ARG A 140 6.72 0.21 -8.66
CA ARG A 140 5.67 0.13 -7.65
C ARG A 140 5.63 1.40 -6.79
N ASN A 141 6.78 1.85 -6.31
CA ASN A 141 6.88 3.05 -5.49
C ASN A 141 6.50 4.31 -6.27
N GLY A 142 6.99 4.44 -7.51
CA GLY A 142 6.63 5.54 -8.41
C GLY A 142 5.13 5.58 -8.70
N TRP A 143 4.51 4.41 -8.92
CA TRP A 143 3.06 4.31 -9.10
C TRP A 143 2.28 4.74 -7.86
N HIS A 144 2.69 4.30 -6.67
CA HIS A 144 2.08 4.73 -5.41
C HIS A 144 2.22 6.24 -5.19
N ALA A 145 3.39 6.82 -5.46
CA ALA A 145 3.61 8.26 -5.39
C ALA A 145 2.72 9.03 -6.37
N ALA A 146 2.65 8.60 -7.63
CA ALA A 146 1.80 9.23 -8.65
C ALA A 146 0.31 9.18 -8.27
N ARG A 147 -0.16 8.07 -7.69
CA ARG A 147 -1.54 7.97 -7.18
C ARG A 147 -1.79 8.90 -6.01
N LEU A 148 -0.85 8.99 -5.08
CA LEU A 148 -0.96 9.90 -3.94
C LEU A 148 -0.97 11.36 -4.39
N GLN A 149 -0.16 11.71 -5.40
CA GLN A 149 -0.18 13.04 -6.01
C GLN A 149 -1.55 13.34 -6.62
N MET A 150 -2.11 12.41 -7.41
CA MET A 150 -3.44 12.56 -7.99
C MET A 150 -4.52 12.70 -6.91
N LEU A 151 -4.45 11.92 -5.84
CA LEU A 151 -5.39 12.02 -4.71
C LEU A 151 -5.39 13.41 -4.08
N LYS A 152 -4.20 13.92 -3.71
CA LYS A 152 -4.04 15.27 -3.14
C LYS A 152 -4.57 16.36 -4.07
N LEU A 153 -4.35 16.19 -5.37
CA LEU A 153 -4.85 17.11 -6.38
C LEU A 153 -6.39 17.14 -6.43
N LEU A 154 -7.03 15.97 -6.38
CA LEU A 154 -8.48 15.87 -6.39
C LEU A 154 -9.11 16.42 -5.11
N GLU A 155 -8.50 16.20 -3.94
CA GLU A 155 -8.93 16.83 -2.67
C GLU A 155 -8.89 18.36 -2.77
N MET A 156 -7.85 18.93 -3.38
CA MET A 156 -7.77 20.36 -3.65
C MET A 156 -8.90 20.81 -4.61
N PHE A 157 -9.20 20.03 -5.67
CA PHE A 157 -10.26 20.36 -6.60
C PHE A 157 -11.66 20.29 -6.01
N GLU A 158 -11.93 19.40 -5.04
CA GLU A 158 -13.20 19.39 -4.30
C GLU A 158 -13.43 20.74 -3.60
N ILE A 159 -12.39 21.30 -2.97
CA ILE A 159 -12.45 22.62 -2.35
C ILE A 159 -12.66 23.71 -3.42
N MET A 160 -11.96 23.63 -4.56
CA MET A 160 -12.12 24.59 -5.66
C MET A 160 -13.54 24.57 -6.24
N VAL A 161 -14.18 23.40 -6.36
CA VAL A 161 -15.57 23.29 -6.81
C VAL A 161 -16.53 24.06 -5.91
N MET A 162 -16.32 24.04 -4.59
CA MET A 162 -17.13 24.87 -3.67
C MET A 162 -16.97 26.36 -3.97
N TYR A 163 -15.75 26.82 -4.29
CA TYR A 163 -15.51 28.21 -4.67
C TYR A 163 -16.11 28.55 -6.05
N GLU A 164 -16.06 27.63 -7.01
CA GLU A 164 -16.74 27.78 -8.32
C GLU A 164 -18.24 28.00 -8.11
N GLN A 165 -18.89 27.14 -7.33
CA GLN A 165 -20.34 27.22 -7.05
C GLN A 165 -20.72 28.53 -6.35
N LEU A 166 -19.94 28.96 -5.35
CA LEU A 166 -20.16 30.24 -4.67
C LEU A 166 -20.01 31.43 -5.62
N TRP A 167 -19.01 31.40 -6.50
CA TRP A 167 -18.78 32.44 -7.47
C TRP A 167 -19.90 32.49 -8.52
N GLU A 168 -20.34 31.34 -9.03
CA GLU A 168 -21.44 31.22 -9.99
C GLU A 168 -22.76 31.74 -9.42
N ALA A 169 -23.03 31.48 -8.14
CA ALA A 169 -24.23 31.99 -7.47
C ALA A 169 -24.24 33.52 -7.37
N GLN A 170 -23.06 34.15 -7.29
CA GLN A 170 -22.91 35.61 -7.24
C GLN A 170 -22.87 36.26 -8.63
N ASN A 171 -22.50 35.50 -9.67
CA ASN A 171 -22.26 36.01 -11.03
C ASN A 171 -23.12 35.28 -12.08
N LEU A 172 -24.44 35.29 -11.87
CA LEU A 172 -25.40 34.52 -12.68
C LEU A 172 -25.29 34.74 -14.20
N SER A 173 -24.96 35.97 -14.62
CA SER A 173 -24.81 36.31 -16.05
C SER A 173 -23.57 35.68 -16.71
N GLU A 174 -22.53 35.38 -15.93
CA GLU A 174 -21.26 34.83 -16.42
C GLU A 174 -21.11 33.33 -16.11
N ALA A 175 -21.93 32.80 -15.20
CA ALA A 175 -21.86 31.42 -14.74
C ALA A 175 -21.91 30.39 -15.88
N ALA A 176 -22.73 30.62 -16.93
CA ALA A 176 -22.81 29.72 -18.07
C ALA A 176 -21.46 29.61 -18.81
N THR A 177 -20.87 30.75 -19.16
CA THR A 177 -19.55 30.82 -19.82
C THR A 177 -18.44 30.29 -18.92
N ALA A 178 -18.52 30.55 -17.62
CA ALA A 178 -17.55 30.07 -16.64
C ALA A 178 -17.51 28.54 -16.55
N ARG A 179 -18.67 27.87 -16.58
CA ARG A 179 -18.77 26.40 -16.64
C ARG A 179 -18.23 25.80 -17.93
N GLU A 180 -18.16 26.58 -19.02
CA GLU A 180 -17.57 26.14 -20.28
C GLU A 180 -16.03 26.13 -20.25
N THR A 181 -15.41 26.80 -19.29
CA THR A 181 -13.94 26.78 -19.11
C THR A 181 -13.43 25.43 -18.59
N ASN A 182 -12.11 25.26 -18.50
CA ASN A 182 -11.48 24.07 -17.91
C ASN A 182 -11.40 24.18 -16.38
N CYS A 183 -12.58 24.14 -15.75
CA CYS A 183 -12.79 24.26 -14.31
C CYS A 183 -12.46 22.98 -13.52
N ALA A 184 -12.36 23.11 -12.19
CA ALA A 184 -12.11 22.01 -11.25
C ALA A 184 -13.24 20.97 -11.26
N SER A 185 -14.50 21.42 -11.42
CA SER A 185 -15.66 20.50 -11.55
C SER A 185 -15.53 19.57 -12.76
N LYS A 186 -15.05 20.07 -13.90
CA LYS A 186 -14.73 19.22 -15.07
C LYS A 186 -13.52 18.33 -14.81
N ALA A 187 -12.51 18.82 -14.10
CA ALA A 187 -11.33 18.04 -13.76
C ALA A 187 -11.67 16.83 -12.88
N LEU A 188 -12.53 17.00 -11.86
CA LEU A 188 -13.04 15.90 -11.03
C LEU A 188 -13.82 14.88 -11.87
N LYS A 189 -14.71 15.36 -12.75
CA LYS A 189 -15.49 14.50 -13.65
C LYS A 189 -14.56 13.69 -14.58
N LEU A 190 -13.56 14.33 -15.16
CA LEU A 190 -12.55 13.67 -15.99
C LEU A 190 -11.81 12.58 -15.20
N ALA A 191 -11.39 12.88 -13.97
CA ALA A 191 -10.71 11.90 -13.13
C ALA A 191 -11.60 10.69 -12.79
N GLN A 192 -12.91 10.90 -12.61
CA GLN A 192 -13.86 9.81 -12.35
C GLN A 192 -14.10 8.94 -13.59
N GLU A 193 -14.19 9.56 -14.77
CA GLU A 193 -14.49 8.88 -16.03
C GLU A 193 -13.26 8.16 -16.62
N GLU A 194 -12.08 8.76 -16.52
CA GLU A 194 -10.89 8.29 -17.22
C GLU A 194 -9.87 7.57 -16.32
N CYS A 195 -10.01 7.57 -14.99
CA CYS A 195 -9.03 6.89 -14.13
C CYS A 195 -9.27 5.38 -14.08
N PRO A 196 -8.41 4.54 -14.69
CA PRO A 196 -8.55 3.09 -14.64
C PRO A 196 -8.14 2.52 -13.28
N TYR A 197 -7.53 3.34 -12.42
CA TYR A 197 -7.03 2.96 -11.10
C TYR A 197 -7.72 3.77 -10.01
N PRO A 198 -9.06 3.66 -9.86
CA PRO A 198 -9.78 4.43 -8.86
C PRO A 198 -9.08 4.21 -7.50
N ALA A 199 -8.41 5.26 -7.01
CA ALA A 199 -8.26 5.40 -5.57
C ALA A 199 -9.69 5.35 -5.04
N ARG A 200 -9.94 4.71 -3.90
CA ARG A 200 -11.25 4.77 -3.25
C ARG A 200 -11.52 6.22 -2.84
N LEU A 201 -11.86 7.04 -3.83
CA LEU A 201 -12.29 8.42 -3.80
C LEU A 201 -13.80 8.48 -3.67
N SER A 202 -14.49 7.32 -3.73
CA SER A 202 -15.92 7.26 -3.44
C SER A 202 -16.11 7.91 -2.07
N PRO A 203 -16.86 9.02 -1.95
CA PRO A 203 -17.24 9.58 -0.67
C PRO A 203 -18.14 8.52 -0.04
N ALA A 204 -17.52 7.62 0.74
CA ALA A 204 -18.06 6.35 1.23
C ALA A 204 -19.49 6.16 0.75
N HIS A 205 -19.68 5.82 -0.54
CA HIS A 205 -21.01 5.83 -1.13
C HIS A 205 -21.79 4.95 -0.21
N MET A 206 -22.75 5.55 0.49
CA MET A 206 -23.41 5.01 1.65
C MET A 206 -23.76 3.58 1.34
N TRP A 207 -22.87 2.66 1.68
CA TRP A 207 -23.22 1.28 1.89
C TRP A 207 -24.17 1.46 3.03
N ALA A 208 -25.46 1.48 2.67
CA ALA A 208 -26.57 1.45 3.59
C ALA A 208 -26.07 0.49 4.65
N LYS A 209 -25.81 1.03 5.85
CA LYS A 209 -25.30 0.23 6.94
C LYS A 209 -26.31 -0.90 7.04
N LYS A 210 -26.02 -2.07 6.44
CA LYS A 210 -26.53 -3.33 6.93
C LYS A 210 -26.21 -3.19 8.39
N GLN A 211 -27.25 -3.09 9.22
CA GLN A 211 -27.12 -3.04 10.67
C GLN A 211 -26.43 -4.34 11.07
N SER A 212 -25.12 -4.44 10.84
CA SER A 212 -24.27 -5.32 11.59
C SER A 212 -24.47 -4.81 13.01
N SER A 213 -25.19 -5.58 13.81
CA SER A 213 -25.36 -5.36 15.24
C SER A 213 -24.06 -4.77 15.76
N ALA A 214 -24.11 -3.53 16.25
CA ALA A 214 -22.92 -2.77 16.59
C ALA A 214 -22.08 -3.59 17.58
N ARG A 215 -21.06 -4.30 17.08
CA ARG A 215 -19.97 -4.78 17.92
C ARG A 215 -19.41 -3.50 18.52
N ALA A 216 -19.51 -3.36 19.84
CA ALA A 216 -18.94 -2.26 20.58
C ALA A 216 -17.50 -2.11 20.10
N LYS A 217 -17.21 -1.01 19.39
CA LYS A 217 -15.83 -0.66 19.07
C LYS A 217 -15.14 -0.57 20.41
N LYS A 218 -14.19 -1.46 20.69
CA LYS A 218 -13.33 -1.36 21.85
C LYS A 218 -12.51 -0.08 21.66
N THR A 219 -13.04 1.03 22.17
CA THR A 219 -12.28 2.27 22.28
C THR A 219 -11.20 2.00 23.32
N VAL A 220 -9.94 1.99 22.89
CA VAL A 220 -8.81 1.92 23.80
C VAL A 220 -8.70 3.29 24.46
N THR A 221 -9.33 3.44 25.62
CA THR A 221 -9.17 4.64 26.45
C THR A 221 -7.85 4.49 27.19
N ILE A 222 -6.85 5.26 26.79
CA ILE A 222 -5.57 5.32 27.51
C ILE A 222 -5.84 6.12 28.80
N SER A 223 -5.57 5.51 29.94
CA SER A 223 -5.71 6.17 31.24
C SER A 223 -4.74 7.35 31.30
N PRO A 224 -5.21 8.59 31.59
CA PRO A 224 -4.36 9.78 31.63
C PRO A 224 -3.28 9.72 32.71
N ASP A 225 -3.44 8.81 33.68
CA ASP A 225 -2.45 8.51 34.70
C ASP A 225 -2.07 7.04 34.65
N VAL A 226 -0.77 6.77 34.76
CA VAL A 226 -0.20 5.43 34.94
C VAL A 226 0.43 5.39 36.33
N GLU A 227 0.14 4.33 37.07
CA GLU A 227 0.78 4.07 38.35
C GLU A 227 2.13 3.39 38.09
N ILE A 228 3.22 4.05 38.47
CA ILE A 228 4.59 3.52 38.40
C ILE A 228 4.99 3.09 39.80
N LYS A 229 5.25 1.79 39.97
CA LYS A 229 5.73 1.23 41.24
C LYS A 229 7.25 1.08 41.21
N THR A 230 7.95 1.80 42.09
CA THR A 230 9.40 1.70 42.25
C THR A 230 9.72 1.49 43.72
N ASN A 231 10.41 0.39 44.05
CA ASN A 231 10.86 0.07 45.42
C ASN A 231 9.75 0.26 46.48
N ASP A 232 8.64 -0.48 46.32
CA ASP A 232 7.44 -0.43 47.16
C ASP A 232 6.68 0.90 47.23
N THR A 233 7.10 1.92 46.47
CA THR A 233 6.41 3.20 46.40
C THR A 233 5.60 3.26 45.10
N VAL A 234 4.29 3.47 45.21
CA VAL A 234 3.40 3.70 44.04
C VAL A 234 3.32 5.19 43.79
N SER A 235 3.75 5.62 42.60
CA SER A 235 3.68 7.01 42.15
C SER A 235 2.74 7.13 40.95
N LYS A 236 1.94 8.19 40.88
CA LYS A 236 1.10 8.47 39.70
C LYS A 236 1.88 9.37 38.75
N ALA A 237 2.04 8.91 37.52
CA ALA A 237 2.64 9.69 36.44
C ALA A 237 1.58 9.97 35.37
N GLU A 238 1.46 11.25 35.01
CA GLU A 238 0.61 11.69 33.90
C GLU A 238 1.19 11.15 32.58
N THR A 239 0.35 10.55 31.72
CA THR A 239 0.76 10.11 30.38
C THR A 239 0.98 11.34 29.50
N LYS A 240 2.16 11.94 29.60
CA LYS A 240 2.56 13.05 28.73
C LYS A 240 2.99 12.52 27.36
N PHE A 241 2.19 12.82 26.35
CA PHE A 241 2.61 12.76 24.94
C PHE A 241 3.37 14.04 24.54
N SER A 242 4.33 14.46 25.36
CA SER A 242 5.18 15.61 24.99
C SER A 242 6.11 15.22 23.84
N ARG A 243 6.46 16.21 22.99
CA ARG A 243 7.48 16.07 21.93
C ARG A 243 8.84 15.60 22.47
N ASP A 244 9.07 15.76 23.77
CA ASP A 244 10.30 15.42 24.48
C ASP A 244 10.26 14.01 25.09
N ARG A 245 9.19 13.22 24.83
CA ARG A 245 9.15 11.81 25.21
C ARG A 245 10.36 11.15 24.55
N SER A 246 11.23 10.57 25.37
CA SER A 246 12.38 9.87 24.85
C SER A 246 11.93 8.82 23.84
N VAL A 247 12.38 8.98 22.61
CA VAL A 247 12.08 8.07 21.49
C VAL A 247 12.98 6.84 21.56
N PHE A 248 13.39 6.42 22.76
CA PHE A 248 14.00 5.11 22.96
C PHE A 248 12.95 4.07 22.60
N SER A 249 12.94 3.73 21.31
CA SER A 249 12.21 2.61 20.76
C SER A 249 12.98 1.37 21.18
N SER A 250 12.66 0.85 22.36
CA SER A 250 13.04 -0.49 22.73
C SER A 250 12.22 -1.45 21.87
N TYR A 251 12.84 -2.02 20.85
CA TYR A 251 12.28 -3.16 20.13
C TYR A 251 12.72 -4.44 20.82
N ARG A 252 11.93 -5.52 20.71
CA ARG A 252 12.15 -6.80 21.41
C ARG A 252 13.54 -7.42 21.22
N LYS A 253 14.25 -7.04 20.14
CA LYS A 253 15.62 -7.49 19.83
C LYS A 253 16.73 -6.70 20.54
N MET A 254 16.42 -5.65 21.30
CA MET A 254 17.43 -4.90 22.06
C MET A 254 17.74 -5.60 23.39
N GLU A 255 19.02 -5.64 23.80
CA GLU A 255 19.44 -6.16 25.11
C GLU A 255 18.75 -5.46 26.29
N ILE A 256 18.32 -4.20 26.08
CA ILE A 256 17.63 -3.39 27.09
C ILE A 256 16.11 -3.59 27.09
N TYR A 257 15.56 -4.51 26.29
CA TYR A 257 14.12 -4.79 26.29
C TYR A 257 13.74 -5.64 27.50
N GLU A 258 12.95 -5.06 28.40
CA GLU A 258 12.30 -5.78 29.48
C GLU A 258 10.81 -6.01 29.11
N PRO A 259 10.31 -7.26 29.17
CA PRO A 259 8.88 -7.54 29.08
C PRO A 259 8.10 -6.66 30.08
N GLY A 260 7.03 -6.02 29.61
CA GLY A 260 6.22 -5.16 30.48
C GLY A 260 5.50 -5.95 31.59
N GLU A 261 4.93 -5.24 32.57
CA GLU A 261 4.22 -5.81 33.72
C GLU A 261 3.07 -6.78 33.34
N HIS A 262 2.55 -6.68 32.12
CA HIS A 262 1.50 -7.55 31.59
C HIS A 262 2.04 -8.70 30.72
N ALA A 263 3.34 -8.93 30.71
CA ALA A 263 3.92 -10.12 30.11
C ALA A 263 3.38 -11.37 30.82
N CYS A 264 3.29 -12.46 30.06
CA CYS A 264 2.78 -13.71 30.59
C CYS A 264 3.67 -14.20 31.76
N PRO A 265 3.10 -14.50 32.94
CA PRO A 265 3.84 -15.05 34.07
C PRO A 265 4.56 -16.37 33.69
N GLU A 266 5.71 -16.65 34.30
CA GLU A 266 6.53 -17.84 34.02
C GLU A 266 5.78 -19.16 34.32
N ASP A 267 4.80 -19.12 35.22
CA ASP A 267 3.99 -20.22 35.70
C ASP A 267 2.60 -20.29 35.04
N SER A 268 2.37 -19.49 34.00
CA SER A 268 1.10 -19.47 33.29
C SER A 268 0.94 -20.64 32.32
N GLU A 269 -0.31 -21.05 32.10
CA GLU A 269 -0.68 -21.95 30.99
C GLU A 269 -0.53 -21.28 29.60
N PHE A 270 -0.40 -19.96 29.56
CA PHE A 270 -0.19 -19.21 28.33
C PHE A 270 1.30 -19.14 27.97
N ILE A 271 1.60 -19.16 26.67
CA ILE A 271 2.97 -19.06 26.17
C ILE A 271 3.43 -17.59 26.28
N ASN A 272 4.54 -17.34 26.98
CA ASN A 272 5.15 -16.02 27.02
C ASN A 272 5.78 -15.66 25.67
N THR A 273 5.15 -14.71 24.95
CA THR A 273 5.61 -14.24 23.64
C THR A 273 6.40 -12.92 23.69
N SER A 274 6.67 -12.41 24.89
CA SER A 274 7.30 -11.08 25.06
C SER A 274 8.73 -11.01 24.53
N GLN A 275 9.49 -12.11 24.60
CA GLN A 275 10.87 -12.21 24.11
C GLN A 275 10.99 -13.03 22.82
N LEU A 276 9.89 -13.54 22.26
CA LEU A 276 9.97 -14.33 21.03
C LEU A 276 10.32 -13.42 19.85
N ASP A 277 11.40 -13.79 19.16
CA ASP A 277 11.77 -13.24 17.86
C ASP A 277 10.59 -13.43 16.89
N GLY A 278 10.24 -12.36 16.17
CA GLY A 278 8.98 -12.24 15.44
C GLY A 278 8.75 -13.42 14.51
N THR A 279 9.78 -13.88 13.81
CA THR A 279 9.67 -14.94 12.82
C THR A 279 9.14 -16.26 13.39
N PHE A 280 9.64 -16.74 14.53
CA PHE A 280 9.17 -18.00 15.10
C PHE A 280 7.80 -17.86 15.78
N ALA A 281 7.49 -16.68 16.31
CA ALA A 281 6.16 -16.39 16.82
C ALA A 281 5.13 -16.37 15.69
N ASP A 282 5.47 -15.73 14.57
CA ASP A 282 4.64 -15.64 13.37
C ASP A 282 4.45 -17.04 12.76
N LEU A 283 5.52 -17.85 12.66
CA LEU A 283 5.44 -19.25 12.20
C LEU A 283 4.45 -20.06 13.03
N ARG A 284 4.50 -19.93 14.36
CA ARG A 284 3.59 -20.65 15.28
C ARG A 284 2.12 -20.27 15.11
N ASN A 285 1.84 -19.10 14.54
CA ASN A 285 0.49 -18.62 14.30
C ASN A 285 -0.07 -19.02 12.93
N LEU A 286 0.76 -19.57 12.02
CA LEU A 286 0.30 -20.01 10.70
C LEU A 286 -0.64 -21.22 10.82
N LYS A 287 -1.64 -21.27 9.94
CA LYS A 287 -2.49 -22.46 9.79
C LYS A 287 -1.70 -23.59 9.15
N ILE A 288 -1.77 -24.79 9.70
CA ILE A 288 -1.07 -25.96 9.17
C ILE A 288 -2.00 -26.87 8.38
N TYR A 289 -1.56 -27.28 7.19
CA TYR A 289 -2.14 -28.32 6.37
C TYR A 289 -1.11 -29.43 6.24
N VAL A 290 -1.51 -30.68 6.49
CA VAL A 290 -0.60 -31.84 6.43
C VAL A 290 -1.05 -32.77 5.33
N THR A 291 -0.12 -33.22 4.49
CA THR A 291 -0.37 -34.18 3.41
C THR A 291 0.77 -35.20 3.35
N ASP A 292 0.44 -36.45 3.03
CA ASP A 292 1.39 -37.51 2.68
C ASP A 292 1.38 -37.84 1.18
N ASP A 293 0.55 -37.13 0.40
CA ASP A 293 0.46 -37.20 -1.05
C ASP A 293 1.45 -36.21 -1.70
N GLU A 294 2.55 -36.74 -2.25
CA GLU A 294 3.62 -35.99 -2.91
C GLU A 294 3.13 -35.32 -4.21
N ASP A 295 2.31 -36.02 -5.01
CA ASP A 295 1.77 -35.47 -6.27
C ASP A 295 0.87 -34.27 -5.98
N ALA A 296 0.01 -34.38 -4.95
CA ALA A 296 -0.87 -33.29 -4.55
C ALA A 296 -0.09 -32.10 -3.94
N PHE A 297 1.01 -32.38 -3.24
CA PHE A 297 1.90 -31.36 -2.70
C PHE A 297 2.62 -30.59 -3.83
N ASP A 298 3.13 -31.30 -4.84
CA ASP A 298 3.79 -30.70 -6.00
C ASP A 298 2.81 -29.87 -6.86
N ASP A 299 1.61 -30.39 -7.09
CA ASP A 299 0.55 -29.68 -7.82
C ASP A 299 0.19 -28.35 -7.16
N LEU A 300 0.21 -28.28 -5.82
CA LEU A 300 -0.01 -27.02 -5.11
C LEU A 300 1.09 -26.00 -5.29
N GLN A 301 2.34 -26.44 -5.38
CA GLN A 301 3.45 -25.52 -5.62
C GLN A 301 3.29 -24.86 -6.99
N ILE A 302 2.75 -25.60 -7.97
CA ILE A 302 2.49 -25.14 -9.33
C ILE A 302 1.24 -24.24 -9.36
N ASP A 303 0.12 -24.69 -8.79
CA ASP A 303 -1.11 -23.91 -8.69
C ASP A 303 -1.75 -23.94 -7.29
N PRO A 304 -1.43 -22.94 -6.43
CA PRO A 304 -1.99 -22.86 -5.08
C PRO A 304 -3.52 -22.70 -5.01
N LYS A 305 -4.20 -22.50 -6.14
CA LYS A 305 -5.67 -22.43 -6.21
C LYS A 305 -6.33 -23.81 -6.04
N SER A 306 -5.61 -24.91 -6.27
CA SER A 306 -6.13 -26.27 -6.11
C SER A 306 -6.27 -26.72 -4.63
N LEU A 307 -5.87 -25.86 -3.69
CA LEU A 307 -5.84 -26.13 -2.24
C LEU A 307 -7.17 -26.63 -1.66
N CYS A 308 -8.31 -26.28 -2.26
CA CYS A 308 -9.61 -26.65 -1.72
C CYS A 308 -9.99 -28.11 -1.96
N ASP A 309 -9.50 -28.73 -3.03
CA ASP A 309 -10.01 -30.03 -3.50
C ASP A 309 -9.01 -31.18 -3.33
N SER A 310 -7.71 -30.88 -3.17
CA SER A 310 -6.66 -31.88 -3.36
C SER A 310 -5.74 -32.11 -2.16
N VAL A 311 -5.62 -31.17 -1.22
CA VAL A 311 -4.55 -31.26 -0.20
C VAL A 311 -5.09 -31.20 1.21
N GLY A 312 -4.63 -32.17 2.01
CA GLY A 312 -4.46 -32.15 3.45
C GLY A 312 -5.54 -31.48 4.31
N ARG A 313 -5.99 -32.15 5.38
CA ARG A 313 -6.88 -31.47 6.33
C ARG A 313 -6.12 -30.35 7.05
N CYS A 314 -6.77 -29.20 7.25
CA CYS A 314 -6.27 -28.17 8.14
C CYS A 314 -6.25 -28.73 9.58
N GLU A 315 -5.08 -28.91 10.17
CA GLU A 315 -4.91 -29.52 11.50
C GLU A 315 -4.82 -28.49 12.64
N GLY A 316 -4.98 -27.19 12.31
CA GLY A 316 -5.02 -26.11 13.29
C GLY A 316 -3.93 -25.08 13.03
N ILE A 317 -3.22 -24.66 14.09
CA ILE A 317 -2.07 -23.75 14.00
C ILE A 317 -0.79 -24.48 14.36
N VAL A 318 0.33 -24.09 13.74
CA VAL A 318 1.64 -24.74 13.92
C VAL A 318 2.03 -24.84 15.40
N GLY A 319 1.81 -23.78 16.19
CA GLY A 319 2.22 -23.75 17.60
C GLY A 319 1.54 -24.77 18.51
N LEU A 320 0.40 -25.34 18.09
CA LEU A 320 -0.35 -26.36 18.81
C LEU A 320 -0.29 -27.74 18.14
N HIS A 321 0.41 -27.86 17.02
CA HIS A 321 0.47 -29.09 16.23
C HIS A 321 1.48 -30.09 16.82
N GLY A 322 1.24 -31.39 16.64
CA GLY A 322 2.16 -32.45 17.10
C GLY A 322 3.54 -32.38 16.46
N LEU A 323 3.60 -31.95 15.19
CA LEU A 323 4.84 -31.78 14.42
C LEU A 323 5.54 -30.44 14.63
N ARG A 324 5.11 -29.61 15.59
CA ARG A 324 5.65 -28.24 15.75
C ARG A 324 7.17 -28.19 15.85
N ASP A 325 7.77 -29.14 16.57
CA ASP A 325 9.20 -29.13 16.88
C ASP A 325 10.00 -29.54 15.63
N GLU A 326 9.45 -30.44 14.80
CA GLU A 326 10.02 -30.83 13.51
C GLU A 326 9.90 -29.72 12.47
N ILE A 327 8.75 -29.04 12.39
CA ILE A 327 8.56 -27.89 11.49
C ILE A 327 9.52 -26.77 11.85
N VAL A 328 9.64 -26.44 13.15
CA VAL A 328 10.59 -25.42 13.64
C VAL A 328 12.03 -25.83 13.35
N LYS A 329 12.36 -27.12 13.50
CA LYS A 329 13.70 -27.65 13.19
C LYS A 329 14.01 -27.55 11.70
N TRP A 330 13.12 -28.04 10.83
CA TRP A 330 13.25 -27.97 9.37
C TRP A 330 13.44 -26.52 8.90
N VAL A 331 12.62 -25.62 9.44
CA VAL A 331 12.75 -24.17 9.23
C VAL A 331 14.10 -23.63 9.71
N GLY A 332 14.57 -24.08 10.87
CA GLY A 332 15.84 -23.66 11.45
C GLY A 332 17.02 -24.03 10.54
N GLU A 333 16.98 -25.24 9.97
CA GLU A 333 18.00 -25.71 9.02
C GLU A 333 18.07 -24.81 7.76
N PHE A 334 16.92 -24.34 7.25
CA PHE A 334 16.87 -23.39 6.14
C PHE A 334 17.49 -22.01 6.47
N LYS A 335 17.32 -21.55 7.72
CA LYS A 335 17.89 -20.28 8.20
C LYS A 335 19.42 -20.34 8.30
N ASP A 336 19.98 -21.52 8.55
CA ASP A 336 21.42 -21.74 8.73
C ASP A 336 22.20 -21.80 7.41
N GLU A 337 21.51 -21.86 6.25
CA GLU A 337 22.15 -21.89 4.92
C GLU A 337 22.81 -20.56 4.52
N GLY A 338 22.39 -19.44 5.13
CA GLY A 338 23.00 -18.13 4.88
C GLY A 338 22.11 -16.95 5.26
N PRO A 339 22.70 -15.73 5.34
CA PRO A 339 21.97 -14.53 5.72
C PRO A 339 20.90 -14.12 4.70
N GLU A 340 21.08 -14.44 3.42
CA GLU A 340 20.08 -14.16 2.37
C GLU A 340 18.85 -15.06 2.53
N GLN A 341 19.07 -16.37 2.72
CA GLN A 341 18.03 -17.37 2.98
C GLN A 341 17.26 -17.05 4.26
N ALA A 342 17.96 -16.62 5.31
CA ALA A 342 17.33 -16.19 6.56
C ALA A 342 16.38 -15.00 6.39
N ALA A 343 16.76 -14.01 5.56
CA ALA A 343 15.92 -12.85 5.26
C ALA A 343 14.72 -13.21 4.37
N ASP A 344 14.93 -14.09 3.40
CA ASP A 344 13.86 -14.63 2.56
C ASP A 344 12.83 -15.38 3.39
N PHE A 345 13.30 -16.21 4.32
CA PHE A 345 12.48 -16.94 5.26
C PHE A 345 11.67 -16.02 6.19
N GLU A 346 12.30 -15.02 6.80
CA GLU A 346 11.60 -14.05 7.67
C GLU A 346 10.49 -13.32 6.91
N TRP A 347 10.71 -13.02 5.63
CA TRP A 347 9.68 -12.45 4.77
C TRP A 347 8.55 -13.44 4.44
N MET A 348 8.88 -14.69 4.07
CA MET A 348 7.87 -15.71 3.75
C MET A 348 6.92 -15.98 4.91
N VAL A 349 7.45 -16.14 6.12
CA VAL A 349 6.61 -16.36 7.32
C VAL A 349 5.72 -15.16 7.63
N LYS A 350 6.25 -13.94 7.43
CA LYS A 350 5.52 -12.71 7.71
C LYS A 350 4.34 -12.48 6.77
N GLU A 351 4.48 -12.87 5.51
CA GLU A 351 3.42 -12.70 4.49
C GLU A 351 2.49 -13.92 4.40
N ALA A 352 2.90 -15.08 4.91
CA ALA A 352 2.08 -16.27 4.89
C ALA A 352 0.94 -16.21 5.92
N ASP A 353 -0.20 -16.80 5.55
CA ASP A 353 -1.31 -17.11 6.45
C ASP A 353 -1.32 -18.60 6.83
N ARG A 354 -0.62 -19.43 6.05
CA ARG A 354 -0.68 -20.89 6.08
C ARG A 354 0.69 -21.50 5.78
N VAL A 355 0.92 -22.69 6.31
CA VAL A 355 2.01 -23.60 5.94
C VAL A 355 1.42 -24.95 5.57
N ILE A 356 1.93 -25.54 4.50
CA ILE A 356 1.56 -26.86 4.00
C ILE A 356 2.78 -27.75 4.20
N VAL A 357 2.60 -28.89 4.85
CA VAL A 357 3.69 -29.77 5.28
C VAL A 357 3.50 -31.13 4.63
N LEU A 358 4.48 -31.56 3.84
CA LEU A 358 4.60 -32.91 3.33
C LEU A 358 5.23 -33.79 4.42
N ILE A 359 4.54 -34.86 4.80
CA ILE A 359 5.02 -35.82 5.78
C ILE A 359 5.33 -37.16 5.12
N ASP A 360 6.32 -37.86 5.66
CA ASP A 360 6.59 -39.24 5.29
C ASP A 360 5.45 -40.11 5.86
N GLY A 361 4.60 -40.69 5.00
CA GLY A 361 3.48 -41.53 5.43
C GLY A 361 3.88 -42.79 6.22
N VAL A 362 5.15 -43.22 6.15
CA VAL A 362 5.68 -44.38 6.88
C VAL A 362 6.33 -43.96 8.20
N MET A 363 7.13 -42.89 8.19
CA MET A 363 7.94 -42.48 9.34
C MET A 363 7.30 -41.35 10.16
N GLY A 364 6.30 -40.66 9.61
CA GLY A 364 5.58 -39.54 10.24
C GLY A 364 6.38 -38.23 10.36
N GLY A 365 7.57 -38.17 9.76
CA GLY A 365 8.46 -37.01 9.84
C GLY A 365 8.17 -35.95 8.78
N VAL A 366 8.51 -34.69 9.06
CA VAL A 366 8.45 -33.60 8.08
C VAL A 366 9.48 -33.81 6.97
N VAL A 367 9.03 -33.93 5.73
CA VAL A 367 9.86 -34.02 4.52
C VAL A 367 10.12 -32.63 3.97
N GLU A 368 9.05 -31.87 3.74
CA GLU A 368 9.10 -30.55 3.13
C GLU A 368 7.97 -29.65 3.64
N ALA A 369 8.17 -28.33 3.59
CA ALA A 369 7.13 -27.36 3.93
C ALA A 369 7.07 -26.19 2.95
N PHE A 370 5.86 -25.75 2.64
CA PHE A 370 5.56 -24.66 1.71
C PHE A 370 4.69 -23.59 2.41
N PHE A 371 5.02 -22.31 2.21
CA PHE A 371 4.33 -21.16 2.83
C PHE A 371 3.37 -20.48 1.85
N PHE A 372 2.16 -20.14 2.32
CA PHE A 372 1.11 -19.59 1.47
C PHE A 372 0.32 -18.46 2.16
N ASP A 373 0.08 -17.36 1.42
CA ASP A 373 -0.56 -16.13 1.92
C ASP A 373 -2.09 -16.08 1.76
N GLY A 374 -2.71 -17.12 1.20
CA GLY A 374 -4.16 -17.16 1.03
C GLY A 374 -4.71 -16.22 -0.05
N SER A 375 -3.87 -15.51 -0.80
CA SER A 375 -4.28 -14.49 -1.78
C SER A 375 -4.92 -15.05 -3.06
N GLY A 376 -4.90 -16.37 -3.25
CA GLY A 376 -5.53 -17.07 -4.37
C GLY A 376 -7.04 -17.29 -4.22
N GLY A 377 -7.78 -16.27 -3.79
CA GLY A 377 -9.21 -16.35 -3.48
C GLY A 377 -10.01 -17.23 -4.45
N LEU A 378 -10.78 -18.15 -3.88
CA LEU A 378 -12.01 -18.66 -4.49
C LEU A 378 -12.88 -17.44 -4.79
N GLU A 379 -12.74 -16.88 -5.98
CA GLU A 379 -13.89 -16.24 -6.60
C GLU A 379 -14.88 -17.38 -6.75
N SER A 380 -15.86 -17.45 -5.84
CA SER A 380 -17.04 -18.27 -6.07
C SER A 380 -17.61 -17.78 -7.40
N ASP A 381 -17.47 -18.60 -8.42
CA ASP A 381 -18.20 -18.46 -9.66
C ASP A 381 -19.66 -18.75 -9.31
N ASP A 382 -20.31 -17.78 -8.66
CA ASP A 382 -21.75 -17.76 -8.41
C ASP A 382 -22.43 -17.45 -9.75
N GLY A 383 -22.26 -18.38 -10.69
CA GLY A 383 -23.02 -18.45 -11.92
C GLY A 383 -24.45 -18.84 -11.59
N ASP A 384 -25.37 -17.96 -11.96
CA ASP A 384 -26.81 -18.13 -11.88
C ASP A 384 -27.27 -19.54 -12.31
N SER A 385 -27.66 -20.37 -11.34
CA SER A 385 -28.50 -21.53 -11.58
C SER A 385 -29.73 -21.49 -10.68
N GLU A 386 -30.85 -21.08 -11.28
CA GLU A 386 -32.20 -21.28 -10.76
C GLU A 386 -32.52 -22.79 -10.82
N ASP A 387 -32.54 -23.49 -9.69
CA ASP A 387 -33.68 -24.35 -9.28
C ASP A 387 -33.44 -25.04 -7.93
N GLU A 388 -34.54 -25.19 -7.18
CA GLU A 388 -34.64 -25.60 -5.79
C GLU A 388 -34.37 -27.11 -5.56
N THR A 389 -33.74 -27.47 -4.44
CA THR A 389 -34.39 -28.22 -3.33
C THR A 389 -33.41 -28.55 -2.20
N GLU A 390 -33.93 -28.44 -0.98
CA GLU A 390 -33.28 -28.58 0.33
C GLU A 390 -32.45 -29.86 0.54
N THR A 391 -31.27 -29.73 1.15
CA THR A 391 -30.99 -30.34 2.48
C THR A 391 -29.65 -29.85 3.06
N GLY A 392 -29.75 -29.05 4.14
CA GLY A 392 -28.85 -28.96 5.29
C GLY A 392 -27.33 -28.92 5.11
N ALA A 393 -26.75 -27.73 5.29
CA ALA A 393 -25.78 -27.49 6.37
C ALA A 393 -25.64 -25.99 6.62
N ASP A 394 -26.06 -25.58 7.81
CA ASP A 394 -25.86 -24.26 8.39
C ASP A 394 -24.35 -23.98 8.52
N MET A 395 -23.76 -23.25 7.57
CA MET A 395 -22.38 -22.75 7.66
C MET A 395 -22.37 -21.27 8.06
N GLY A 396 -22.88 -21.02 9.27
CA GLY A 396 -22.54 -19.84 10.06
C GLY A 396 -21.42 -20.15 11.07
N ASP A 397 -20.62 -19.12 11.38
CA ASP A 397 -19.74 -18.99 12.55
C ASP A 397 -18.44 -19.79 12.63
N TRP A 398 -17.35 -19.22 12.08
CA TRP A 398 -15.98 -19.56 12.52
C TRP A 398 -15.11 -18.30 12.75
N THR A 399 -15.48 -17.49 13.74
CA THR A 399 -14.54 -16.57 14.42
C THR A 399 -14.91 -16.37 15.91
N SER A 400 -14.74 -17.40 16.75
CA SER A 400 -14.65 -17.21 18.21
C SER A 400 -14.11 -18.43 18.95
N LEU A 401 -12.86 -18.38 19.38
CA LEU A 401 -12.24 -19.26 20.40
C LEU A 401 -12.87 -19.04 21.79
N ARG A 402 -14.12 -19.46 22.00
CA ARG A 402 -14.77 -19.48 23.33
C ARG A 402 -15.70 -20.68 23.60
N LYS A 403 -15.47 -21.82 22.94
CA LYS A 403 -16.18 -23.07 23.25
C LYS A 403 -15.25 -24.29 23.27
N VAL A 404 -14.13 -24.16 23.97
CA VAL A 404 -13.44 -25.29 24.59
C VAL A 404 -13.07 -24.85 25.99
N LEU A 405 -14.04 -24.95 26.90
CA LEU A 405 -14.00 -25.28 28.33
C LEU A 405 -15.44 -25.34 28.83
#